data_AF-A0A3D8TVB5-F1
#
_entry.id   AF-A0A3D8TVB5-F1
#
_cell.length_a   1.000
_cell.length_b   1.000
_cell.length_c   1.000
_cell.angle_alpha   90.00
_cell.angle_beta   90.00
_cell.angle_gamma   90.00
#
_symmetry.space_group_name_H-M   'P 1'
#
loop_
_entity.id
_entity.type
_entity.pdbx_description
1 polymer ?
#
loop_
_entity_poly.entity_id
_entity_poly.type
_entity_poly.pdbx_seq_one_letter_code
_entity_poly.pdbx_strand_id
1 'polypeptide(L)'
;MRLPFEVAFQIIENVYRGSSNMNELINDRARNGGSALANKTDFLLAVYQLEEVGLLFRYRSNDGIRYIRTEEGETFYAHYQKVNQEDWPKFL
;
A
#
# COMPACT_ATOMS: atom_id res chain seq x y z
N MET A 1 -9.83 -2.82 -11.98
CA MET A 1 -8.45 -3.23 -12.29
C MET A 1 -8.08 -4.33 -11.30
N ARG A 2 -7.31 -5.37 -11.69
CA ARG A 2 -6.75 -6.29 -10.69
C ARG A 2 -5.43 -5.69 -10.20
N LEU A 3 -5.34 -5.41 -8.90
CA LEU A 3 -4.15 -4.81 -8.30
C LEU A 3 -3.04 -5.87 -8.24
N PRO A 4 -1.86 -5.66 -8.86
CA PRO A 4 -0.75 -6.58 -8.70
C PRO A 4 -0.38 -6.71 -7.23
N PHE A 5 -0.22 -7.95 -6.76
CA PHE A 5 0.00 -8.23 -5.35
C PHE A 5 1.26 -7.55 -4.80
N GLU A 6 2.34 -7.56 -5.58
CA GLU A 6 3.59 -6.89 -5.24
C GLU A 6 3.39 -5.40 -4.95
N VAL A 7 2.56 -4.72 -5.75
CA VAL A 7 2.22 -3.31 -5.55
C VAL A 7 1.42 -3.12 -4.27
N ALA A 8 0.44 -3.98 -4.01
CA ALA A 8 -0.32 -3.95 -2.77
C ALA A 8 0.62 -4.11 -1.57
N PHE A 9 1.50 -5.11 -1.59
CA PHE A 9 2.46 -5.36 -0.53
C PHE A 9 3.39 -4.16 -0.30
N GLN A 10 3.97 -3.59 -1.36
CA GLN A 10 4.83 -2.41 -1.26
C GLN A 10 4.11 -1.20 -0.66
N ILE A 11 2.83 -0.96 -1.02
CA ILE A 11 2.05 0.13 -0.43
C ILE A 11 1.82 -0.14 1.07
N ILE A 12 1.41 -1.35 1.42
CA ILE A 12 1.18 -1.74 2.82
C ILE A 12 2.49 -1.65 3.63
N GLU A 13 3.63 -2.04 3.07
CA GLU A 13 4.95 -1.95 3.69
C GLU A 13 5.37 -0.48 3.96
N ASN A 14 5.15 0.40 2.98
CA ASN A 14 5.50 1.83 3.09
C ASN A 14 4.56 2.62 4.00
N VAL A 15 3.37 2.08 4.31
CA VAL A 15 2.55 2.60 5.41
C VAL A 15 3.18 2.09 6.70
N TYR A 16 4.20 2.83 7.15
CA TYR A 16 4.94 2.56 8.38
C TYR A 16 4.00 2.40 9.59
N ARG A 17 4.56 1.99 10.74
CA ARG A 17 3.86 1.95 12.05
C ARG A 17 3.23 3.29 12.48
N GLY A 18 3.44 4.36 11.72
CA GLY A 18 2.79 5.66 11.85
C GLY A 18 2.10 6.06 10.56
N SER A 19 1.13 6.96 10.67
CA SER A 19 0.32 7.42 9.56
C SER A 19 1.12 8.10 8.44
N SER A 20 0.90 7.69 7.20
CA SER A 20 1.51 8.31 6.01
C SER A 20 0.47 9.12 5.24
N ASN A 21 0.86 10.26 4.66
CA ASN A 21 0.02 11.00 3.72
C ASN A 21 0.28 10.54 2.27
N MET A 22 -0.62 10.92 1.35
CA MET A 22 -0.54 10.46 -0.05
C MET A 22 0.76 10.89 -0.77
N ASN A 23 1.30 12.07 -0.46
CA ASN A 23 2.53 12.53 -1.09
C ASN A 23 3.75 11.76 -0.59
N GLU A 24 3.77 11.37 0.69
CA GLU A 24 4.81 10.50 1.25
C GLU A 24 4.80 9.13 0.56
N LEU A 25 3.64 8.50 0.44
CA LEU A 25 3.50 7.21 -0.26
C LEU A 25 3.97 7.27 -1.73
N ILE A 26 3.70 8.37 -2.42
CA ILE A 26 4.16 8.58 -3.80
C ILE A 26 5.67 8.84 -3.88
N ASN A 27 6.25 9.53 -2.90
CA ASN A 27 7.68 9.81 -2.87
C ASN A 27 8.51 8.57 -2.53
N ASP A 28 8.01 7.72 -1.63
CA ASP A 28 8.65 6.45 -1.27
C ASP A 28 8.65 5.46 -2.45
N ARG A 29 7.60 5.47 -3.29
CA ARG A 29 7.56 4.76 -4.57
C ARG A 29 8.76 5.09 -5.48
N ALA A 30 9.20 6.35 -5.51
CA ALA A 30 10.30 6.79 -6.38
C ALA A 30 11.69 6.33 -5.88
N ARG A 31 11.82 6.03 -4.58
CA ARG A 31 13.09 5.64 -3.96
C ARG A 31 13.39 4.14 -4.08
N ASN A 32 12.36 3.30 -4.18
CA ASN A 32 12.51 1.83 -4.19
C ASN A 32 12.58 1.20 -5.60
N GLY A 33 13.16 1.90 -6.58
CA GLY A 33 13.46 1.30 -7.89
C GLY A 33 12.31 1.25 -8.91
N GLY A 34 11.19 1.91 -8.61
CA GLY A 34 10.04 2.04 -9.51
C GLY A 34 9.03 0.90 -9.34
N SER A 35 7.85 1.21 -8.80
CA SER A 35 6.73 0.27 -8.75
C SER A 35 6.32 -0.18 -10.16
N ALA A 36 5.75 -1.39 -10.27
CA ALA A 36 5.10 -1.89 -11.49
C ALA A 36 3.95 -0.99 -12.06
N LEU A 37 3.53 0.05 -11.33
CA LEU A 37 2.60 1.06 -11.82
C LEU A 37 3.34 2.19 -12.53
N ALA A 38 2.91 2.57 -13.73
CA ALA A 38 3.64 3.50 -14.60
C ALA A 38 3.43 4.97 -14.23
N ASN A 39 2.29 5.34 -13.63
CA ASN A 39 1.93 6.74 -13.38
C ASN A 39 1.32 6.96 -11.98
N LYS A 40 1.21 8.23 -11.58
CA LYS A 40 0.67 8.65 -10.28
C LYS A 40 -0.81 8.29 -10.11
N THR A 41 -1.60 8.30 -11.17
CA THR A 41 -3.03 7.97 -11.15
C THR A 41 -3.26 6.51 -10.79
N ASP A 42 -2.51 5.60 -11.41
CA ASP A 42 -2.62 4.16 -11.13
C ASP A 42 -2.25 3.85 -9.67
N PHE A 43 -1.26 4.56 -9.13
CA PHE A 43 -0.89 4.43 -7.72
C PHE A 43 -1.98 4.94 -6.78
N LEU A 44 -2.62 6.07 -7.10
CA LEU A 44 -3.76 6.57 -6.33
C LEU A 44 -4.92 5.57 -6.32
N LEU A 45 -5.22 4.98 -7.48
CA LEU A 45 -6.26 3.95 -7.60
C LEU A 45 -5.91 2.70 -6.79
N ALA A 46 -4.64 2.29 -6.74
CA ALA A 46 -4.19 1.18 -5.91
C ALA A 46 -4.43 1.46 -4.41
N VAL A 47 -4.12 2.67 -3.94
CA VAL A 47 -4.37 3.06 -2.54
C VAL A 47 -5.87 3.03 -2.22
N TYR A 48 -6.73 3.55 -3.11
CA TYR A 48 -8.18 3.47 -2.92
C TYR A 48 -8.70 2.03 -2.94
N GLN A 49 -8.16 1.17 -3.79
CA GLN A 49 -8.54 -0.25 -3.79
C GLN A 49 -8.15 -0.93 -2.48
N LEU A 50 -7.01 -0.58 -1.87
CA LEU A 50 -6.60 -1.09 -0.56
C LEU A 50 -7.47 -0.55 0.59
N GLU A 51 -8.00 0.66 0.46
CA GLU A 51 -9.03 1.21 1.35
C GLU A 51 -10.35 0.41 1.19
N GLU A 52 -10.79 0.15 -0.04
CA GLU A 52 -12.02 -0.60 -0.34
C GLU A 52 -11.98 -2.05 0.17
N VAL A 53 -10.84 -2.73 0.07
CA VAL A 53 -10.68 -4.10 0.57
C VAL A 53 -10.34 -4.17 2.06
N GLY A 54 -10.28 -3.01 2.74
CA GLY A 54 -10.11 -2.93 4.19
C GLY A 54 -8.70 -3.19 4.69
N LEU A 55 -7.67 -3.07 3.86
CA LEU A 55 -6.26 -3.18 4.29
C LEU A 55 -5.67 -1.84 4.76
N LEU A 56 -6.26 -0.74 4.31
CA LEU A 56 -5.91 0.61 4.74
C LEU A 56 -7.11 1.35 5.31
N PHE A 57 -6.86 2.14 6.35
CA PHE A 57 -7.83 3.07 6.92
C PHE A 57 -7.42 4.51 6.63
N ARG A 58 -8.33 5.26 6.00
CA ARG A 58 -8.16 6.67 5.68
C ARG A 58 -8.79 7.54 6.76
N TYR A 59 -8.04 8.52 7.26
CA TYR A 59 -8.56 9.49 8.22
C TYR A 59 -8.01 10.89 8.00
N ARG A 60 -8.66 11.89 8.60
CA ARG A 60 -8.26 13.30 8.50
C ARG A 60 -7.46 13.69 9.75
N SER A 61 -6.26 14.21 9.54
CA SER A 61 -5.45 14.87 10.55
C SER A 61 -5.35 16.37 10.27
N ASN A 62 -4.70 17.13 11.16
CA ASN A 62 -4.49 18.57 10.99
C ASN A 62 -3.69 18.90 9.71
N ASP A 63 -2.86 17.97 9.23
CA ASP A 63 -2.02 18.13 8.04
C ASP A 63 -2.64 17.53 6.77
N GLY A 64 -3.90 17.07 6.83
CA GLY A 64 -4.64 16.55 5.69
C GLY A 64 -5.02 15.07 5.81
N ILE A 65 -5.16 14.40 4.67
CA ILE A 65 -5.56 12.99 4.61
C ILE A 65 -4.35 12.11 4.92
N ARG A 66 -4.51 11.18 5.85
CA ARG A 66 -3.52 10.18 6.21
C ARG A 66 -4.09 8.76 6.12
N TYR A 67 -3.19 7.80 5.97
CA TYR A 67 -3.46 6.37 5.87
C TYR A 67 -2.70 5.62 6.95
N ILE A 68 -3.35 4.63 7.55
CA ILE A 68 -2.74 3.63 8.43
C ILE A 68 -3.18 2.24 7.99
N ARG A 69 -2.42 1.21 8.37
CA ARG A 69 -2.84 -0.18 8.21
C ARG A 69 -3.99 -0.49 9.18
N THR A 70 -4.98 -1.24 8.70
CA THR A 70 -6.00 -1.87 9.55
C THR A 70 -5.41 -3.09 10.26
N GLU A 71 -6.20 -3.75 11.11
CA GLU A 71 -5.80 -5.04 11.70
C GLU A 71 -5.58 -6.10 10.61
N GLU A 72 -6.43 -6.09 9.58
CA GLU A 72 -6.29 -6.93 8.39
C GLU A 72 -5.04 -6.57 7.59
N GLY A 73 -4.73 -5.28 7.44
CA GLY A 73 -3.52 -4.79 6.79
C GLY A 73 -2.23 -5.18 7.53
N GLU A 74 -2.24 -5.12 8.86
CA GLU A 74 -1.13 -5.60 9.69
C GLU A 74 -0.96 -7.11 9.58
N THR A 75 -2.06 -7.88 9.60
CA THR A 75 -2.03 -9.33 9.44
C THR A 75 -1.51 -9.74 8.06
N PHE A 76 -1.99 -9.06 7.01
CA PHE A 76 -1.53 -9.20 5.64
C PHE A 76 -0.01 -9.01 5.55
N TYR A 77 0.49 -7.87 6.03
CA TYR A 77 1.92 -7.58 6.02
C TYR A 77 2.71 -8.62 6.81
N ALA A 78 2.25 -8.95 8.02
CA ALA A 78 2.94 -9.85 8.93
C ALA A 78 3.09 -11.27 8.36
N HIS A 79 2.11 -11.72 7.58
CA HIS A 79 2.13 -12.99 6.86
C HIS A 79 3.11 -12.93 5.68
N TYR A 80 2.87 -12.03 4.72
CA TYR A 80 3.57 -12.06 3.44
C TYR A 80 5.01 -11.58 3.49
N GLN A 81 5.41 -10.82 4.52
CA GLN A 81 6.84 -10.49 4.74
C GLN A 81 7.70 -11.75 5.03
N LYS A 82 7.09 -12.87 5.44
CA LYS A 82 7.76 -14.14 5.76
C LYS A 82 7.66 -15.17 4.63
N VAL A 83 6.84 -14.89 3.62
CA VAL A 83 6.58 -15.78 2.49
C VAL A 83 7.53 -15.38 1.36
N ASN A 84 8.16 -16.36 0.72
CA ASN A 84 9.01 -16.09 -0.44
C ASN A 84 8.19 -15.44 -1.56
N GLN A 85 8.77 -14.48 -2.27
CA GLN A 85 8.05 -13.76 -3.33
C GLN A 85 7.53 -14.67 -4.45
N GLU A 86 8.18 -15.81 -4.70
CA GLU A 86 7.75 -16.81 -5.67
C GLU A 86 6.39 -17.44 -5.34
N ASP A 87 6.04 -17.46 -4.05
CA ASP A 87 4.79 -18.01 -3.52
C ASP A 87 3.70 -16.93 -3.38
N TRP A 88 3.99 -15.67 -3.71
CA TRP A 88 3.00 -14.61 -3.62
C TRP A 88 1.89 -14.78 -4.67
N PRO A 89 0.65 -14.42 -4.33
CA PRO A 89 -0.42 -14.32 -5.33
C PRO A 89 -0.02 -13.36 -6.45
N LYS A 90 -0.56 -13.56 -7.66
CA LYS A 90 -0.31 -12.62 -8.77
C LYS A 90 -1.06 -11.29 -8.58
N PHE A 91 -2.23 -11.34 -7.95
CA PHE A 91 -3.11 -10.21 -7.74
C PHE A 91 -3.74 -10.28 -6.36
N LEU A 92 -4.13 -9.12 -5.84
CA LEU A 92 -4.98 -9.00 -4.67
C LEU A 92 -6.43 -9.42 -4.98
#